data_AF-A0A948VGF8-F1
#
_entry.id   AF-A0A948VGF8-F1
#
_cell.length_a   1.000
_cell.length_b   1.000
_cell.length_c   1.000
_cell.angle_alpha   90.00
_cell.angle_beta   90.00
_cell.angle_gamma   90.00
#
_symmetry.space_group_name_H-M   'P 1'
#
loop_
_entity.id
_entity.type
_entity.pdbx_description
1 polymer ?
#
loop_
_entity_poly.entity_id
_entity_poly.type
_entity_poly.pdbx_seq_one_letter_code
_entity_poly.pdbx_strand_id
1 'polypeptide(L)'
;MEQTIQKPSLPIKTKIAAWWMIVVGGISSLLSFFMAVGYVATPGHAIPGHVFIEFFMYLLSFVAGLFLFARKKWAWWFSIYLIIIFYVAIMFFSFFPFSYSFAYNEIVVYYKYFDLARFISIILSRSVAIILSFIPFILLLLDRKNFWKIAT
;
A
#
# COMPACT_ATOMS: atom_id res chain seq x y z
N MET A 1 3.55 -47.98 1.98
CA MET A 1 4.05 -46.70 2.55
C MET A 1 3.86 -45.63 1.47
N GLU A 2 2.85 -44.78 1.61
CA GLU A 2 2.73 -43.60 0.74
C GLU A 2 3.86 -42.63 1.08
N GLN A 3 4.74 -42.35 0.14
CA GLN A 3 5.70 -41.26 0.27
C GLN A 3 4.91 -39.95 0.19
N THR A 4 4.79 -39.24 1.32
CA THR A 4 4.23 -37.90 1.34
C THR A 4 5.12 -36.99 0.48
N ILE A 5 4.64 -36.58 -0.68
CA ILE A 5 5.36 -35.64 -1.56
C ILE A 5 5.56 -34.33 -0.79
N GLN A 6 6.77 -34.11 -0.27
CA GLN A 6 7.10 -32.92 0.49
C GLN A 6 7.10 -31.72 -0.45
N LYS A 7 6.15 -30.80 -0.27
CA LYS A 7 6.10 -29.57 -1.06
C LYS A 7 7.39 -28.76 -0.79
N PRO A 8 8.10 -28.29 -1.84
CA PRO A 8 9.35 -27.54 -1.67
C PRO A 8 9.11 -26.27 -0.84
N SER A 9 10.09 -25.79 -0.07
CA SER A 9 9.91 -24.58 0.74
C SER A 9 9.75 -23.33 -0.13
N LEU A 10 9.08 -22.28 0.39
CA LEU A 10 8.97 -20.99 -0.28
C LEU A 10 10.36 -20.34 -0.35
N PRO A 11 10.76 -19.74 -1.49
CA PRO A 11 12.02 -19.01 -1.59
C PRO A 11 12.12 -17.93 -0.51
N ILE A 12 13.31 -17.77 0.08
CA ILE A 12 13.52 -16.93 1.27
C ILE A 12 13.11 -15.48 0.99
N LYS A 13 13.44 -14.92 -0.18
CA LYS A 13 13.11 -13.53 -0.50
C LYS A 13 11.61 -13.34 -0.70
N THR A 14 10.94 -14.30 -1.35
CA THR A 14 9.47 -14.29 -1.46
C THR A 14 8.80 -14.42 -0.09
N LYS A 15 9.36 -15.22 0.82
CA LYS A 15 8.87 -15.34 2.20
C LYS A 15 8.97 -14.02 2.95
N ILE A 16 10.10 -13.32 2.82
CA ILE A 16 10.30 -11.99 3.42
C ILE A 16 9.32 -10.98 2.80
N ALA A 17 9.20 -10.95 1.47
CA ALA A 17 8.24 -10.08 0.78
C ALA A 17 6.80 -10.32 1.24
N ALA A 18 6.38 -11.59 1.33
CA ALA A 18 5.04 -11.94 1.76
C ALA A 18 4.77 -11.53 3.21
N TRP A 19 5.72 -11.77 4.13
CA TRP A 19 5.62 -11.29 5.51
C TRP A 19 5.55 -9.77 5.59
N TRP A 20 6.37 -9.07 4.80
CA TRP A 20 6.35 -7.62 4.74
C TRP A 20 4.99 -7.08 4.30
N MET A 21 4.43 -7.65 3.23
CA MET A 21 3.10 -7.27 2.72
C MET A 21 2.00 -7.53 3.75
N ILE A 22 2.08 -8.62 4.51
CA ILE A 22 1.13 -8.92 5.60
C ILE A 22 1.26 -7.92 6.74
N VAL A 23 2.48 -7.71 7.27
CA VAL A 23 2.68 -6.86 8.45
C VAL A 23 2.41 -5.40 8.11
N VAL A 24 3.05 -4.88 7.06
CA VAL A 24 2.88 -3.48 6.65
C VAL A 24 1.48 -3.24 6.11
N GLY A 25 0.98 -4.09 5.21
CA GLY A 25 -0.38 -3.96 4.69
C GLY A 25 -1.45 -4.08 5.77
N GLY A 26 -1.29 -4.99 6.72
CA GLY A 26 -2.21 -5.17 7.85
C GLY A 26 -2.23 -3.96 8.79
N ILE A 27 -1.07 -3.50 9.25
CA ILE A 27 -0.98 -2.34 10.15
C ILE A 27 -1.46 -1.07 9.43
N SER A 28 -1.00 -0.82 8.20
CA SER A 28 -1.37 0.39 7.46
C SER A 28 -2.84 0.41 7.06
N SER A 29 -3.45 -0.73 6.72
CA SER A 29 -4.90 -0.78 6.46
C SER A 29 -5.69 -0.50 7.74
N LEU A 30 -5.30 -1.07 8.89
CA LEU A 30 -5.97 -0.80 10.15
C LEU A 30 -5.91 0.69 10.54
N LEU A 31 -4.73 1.32 10.43
CA LEU A 31 -4.58 2.75 10.69
C LEU A 31 -5.42 3.60 9.72
N SER A 32 -5.41 3.26 8.43
CA SER A 32 -6.20 3.97 7.41
C SER A 32 -7.70 3.85 7.65
N PHE A 33 -8.16 2.68 8.11
CA PHE A 33 -9.54 2.44 8.50
C PHE A 33 -9.96 3.34 9.67
N PHE A 34 -9.18 3.39 10.75
CA PHE A 34 -9.48 4.26 11.89
C PHE A 34 -9.47 5.74 11.51
N MET A 35 -8.55 6.17 10.64
CA MET A 35 -8.57 7.54 10.11
C MET A 35 -9.85 7.80 9.31
N ALA A 36 -10.25 6.89 8.42
CA ALA A 36 -11.49 7.04 7.66
C ALA A 36 -12.72 7.15 8.58
N VAL A 37 -12.83 6.29 9.60
CA VAL A 37 -13.90 6.32 10.60
C VAL A 37 -13.89 7.63 11.39
N GLY A 38 -12.71 8.12 11.79
CA GLY A 38 -12.56 9.40 12.49
C GLY A 38 -13.06 10.59 11.66
N TYR A 39 -12.78 10.60 10.35
CA TYR A 39 -13.30 11.62 9.44
C TYR A 39 -14.83 11.54 9.33
N VAL A 40 -15.40 10.35 9.17
CA VAL A 40 -16.88 10.15 9.13
C VAL A 40 -17.54 10.66 10.41
N ALA A 41 -16.91 10.43 11.56
CA ALA A 41 -17.46 10.78 12.87
C ALA A 41 -17.41 12.29 13.17
N THR A 42 -16.65 13.08 12.40
CA THR A 42 -16.49 14.53 12.64
C THR A 42 -17.50 15.32 11.80
N PRO A 43 -18.48 16.01 12.43
CA PRO A 43 -19.49 16.77 11.68
C PRO A 43 -18.84 17.82 10.77
N GLY A 44 -19.41 17.99 9.57
CA GLY A 44 -18.96 18.99 8.60
C GLY A 44 -17.69 18.63 7.81
N HIS A 45 -17.06 17.49 8.06
CA HIS A 45 -15.88 17.05 7.32
C HIS A 45 -16.26 16.03 6.24
N ALA A 46 -15.97 16.35 4.98
CA ALA A 46 -16.01 15.34 3.92
C ALA A 46 -14.84 14.38 4.10
N ILE A 47 -15.09 13.09 3.92
CA ILE A 47 -14.02 12.08 3.98
C ILE A 47 -13.12 12.30 2.77
N PRO A 48 -11.81 12.52 2.96
CA PRO A 48 -10.93 12.65 1.82
C PRO A 48 -10.88 11.31 1.07
N GLY A 49 -11.31 11.29 -0.20
CA GLY A 49 -11.44 10.05 -0.97
C GLY A 49 -10.15 9.23 -1.04
N HIS A 50 -8.99 9.89 -0.92
CA HIS A 50 -7.69 9.21 -0.87
C HIS A 50 -7.51 8.30 0.35
N VAL A 51 -8.13 8.59 1.50
CA VAL A 51 -8.01 7.75 2.71
C VAL A 51 -8.66 6.39 2.50
N PHE A 52 -9.81 6.33 1.81
CA PHE A 52 -10.43 5.06 1.43
C PHE A 52 -9.59 4.28 0.44
N ILE A 53 -9.04 4.97 -0.58
CA ILE A 53 -8.18 4.33 -1.57
C ILE A 53 -6.94 3.73 -0.89
N GLU A 54 -6.30 4.47 0.02
CA GLU A 54 -5.18 3.99 0.82
C GLU A 54 -5.55 2.75 1.64
N PHE A 55 -6.68 2.78 2.35
CA PHE A 55 -7.19 1.61 3.08
C PHE A 55 -7.31 0.37 2.18
N PHE A 56 -7.98 0.48 1.04
CA PHE A 56 -8.15 -0.64 0.12
C PHE A 56 -6.83 -1.12 -0.47
N MET A 57 -5.91 -0.22 -0.81
CA MET A 57 -4.60 -0.60 -1.34
C MET A 57 -3.78 -1.39 -0.32
N TYR A 58 -3.77 -0.96 0.95
CA TYR A 58 -3.08 -1.68 2.01
C TYR A 58 -3.73 -3.03 2.32
N LEU A 59 -5.07 -3.09 2.32
CA LEU A 59 -5.82 -4.33 2.52
C LEU A 59 -5.53 -5.34 1.40
N LEU A 60 -5.54 -4.90 0.15
CA LEU A 60 -5.21 -5.74 -0.99
C LEU A 60 -3.75 -6.20 -0.96
N SER A 61 -2.82 -5.37 -0.48
CA SER A 61 -1.42 -5.77 -0.24
C SER A 61 -1.33 -6.88 0.81
N PHE A 62 -2.05 -6.74 1.92
CA PHE A 62 -2.15 -7.79 2.95
C PHE A 62 -2.66 -9.12 2.35
N VAL A 63 -3.77 -9.05 1.59
CA VAL A 63 -4.37 -10.22 0.93
C VAL A 63 -3.39 -10.87 -0.06
N ALA A 64 -2.67 -10.07 -0.85
CA ALA A 64 -1.66 -10.56 -1.78
C ALA A 64 -0.52 -11.29 -1.03
N GLY A 65 -0.10 -10.77 0.13
CA GLY A 65 0.87 -11.44 1.00
C GLY A 65 0.41 -12.83 1.46
N LEU A 66 -0.86 -12.98 1.85
CA LEU A 66 -1.44 -14.29 2.19
C LEU A 66 -1.43 -15.25 0.99
N PHE A 67 -1.79 -14.77 -0.21
CA PHE A 67 -1.79 -15.63 -1.39
C PHE A 67 -0.40 -15.98 -1.92
N LEU A 68 0.62 -15.16 -1.65
CA LEU A 68 2.02 -15.52 -1.90
C LEU A 68 2.46 -16.71 -1.04
N PHE A 69 2.04 -16.79 0.23
CA PHE A 69 2.24 -17.98 1.05
C PHE A 69 1.50 -19.20 0.54
N ALA A 70 0.31 -19.00 -0.03
CA ALA A 70 -0.45 -20.04 -0.73
C ALA A 70 0.15 -20.43 -2.11
N ARG A 71 1.28 -19.81 -2.51
CA ARG A 71 2.05 -20.11 -3.73
C ARG A 71 1.24 -19.96 -5.01
N LYS A 72 0.32 -19.00 -5.03
CA LYS A 72 -0.50 -18.73 -6.21
C LYS A 72 0.28 -17.89 -7.21
N LYS A 73 0.40 -18.35 -8.47
CA LYS A 73 1.10 -17.60 -9.53
C LYS A 73 0.48 -16.22 -9.77
N TRP A 74 -0.85 -16.15 -9.76
CA TRP A 74 -1.57 -14.89 -9.96
C TRP A 74 -1.31 -13.88 -8.84
N ALA A 75 -1.02 -14.34 -7.62
CA ALA A 75 -0.72 -13.46 -6.50
C ALA A 75 0.59 -12.68 -6.72
N TRP A 76 1.57 -13.29 -7.38
CA TRP A 76 2.80 -12.60 -7.75
C TRP A 76 2.52 -11.45 -8.72
N TRP A 77 1.77 -11.70 -9.79
CA TRP A 77 1.37 -10.66 -10.74
C TRP A 77 0.52 -9.58 -10.07
N PHE A 78 -0.43 -9.99 -9.25
CA PHE A 78 -1.28 -9.09 -8.49
C PHE A 78 -0.47 -8.17 -7.59
N SER A 79 0.54 -8.67 -6.85
CA SER A 79 1.44 -7.84 -6.03
C SER A 79 2.20 -6.81 -6.87
N ILE A 80 2.71 -7.20 -8.04
CA ILE A 80 3.42 -6.30 -8.96
C ILE A 80 2.51 -5.17 -9.43
N TYR A 81 1.31 -5.51 -9.93
CA TYR A 81 0.35 -4.50 -10.40
C TYR A 81 -0.13 -3.60 -9.27
N LEU A 82 -0.37 -4.16 -8.09
CA LEU A 82 -0.81 -3.40 -6.92
C LEU A 82 0.21 -2.35 -6.52
N ILE A 83 1.50 -2.69 -6.51
CA ILE A 83 2.56 -1.73 -6.21
C ILE A 83 2.61 -0.64 -7.28
N ILE A 84 2.56 -0.98 -8.56
CA ILE A 84 2.55 0.02 -9.65
C ILE A 84 1.37 0.98 -9.51
N ILE A 85 0.16 0.45 -9.30
CA ILE A 85 -1.06 1.25 -9.11
C ILE A 85 -0.92 2.15 -7.87
N PHE A 86 -0.38 1.62 -6.77
CA PHE A 86 -0.15 2.39 -5.56
C PHE A 86 0.81 3.57 -5.78
N TYR A 87 1.89 3.34 -6.53
CA TYR A 87 2.82 4.41 -6.93
C TYR A 87 2.16 5.48 -7.78
N VAL A 88 1.40 5.07 -8.80
CA VAL A 88 0.67 6.00 -9.68
C VAL A 88 -0.35 6.80 -8.86
N ALA A 89 -1.07 6.16 -7.95
CA ALA A 89 -2.02 6.83 -7.07
C ALA A 89 -1.33 7.85 -6.15
N ILE A 90 -0.23 7.49 -5.49
CA ILE A 90 0.51 8.43 -4.63
C ILE A 90 1.03 9.63 -5.45
N MET A 91 1.62 9.39 -6.62
CA MET A 91 2.09 10.47 -7.49
C MET A 91 0.92 11.37 -7.90
N PHE A 92 -0.18 10.79 -8.36
CA PHE A 92 -1.38 11.54 -8.74
C PHE A 92 -1.90 12.41 -7.59
N PHE A 93 -2.10 11.85 -6.39
CA PHE A 93 -2.60 12.60 -5.23
C PHE A 93 -1.59 13.59 -4.64
N SER A 94 -0.28 13.37 -4.82
CA SER A 94 0.76 14.29 -4.34
C SER A 94 0.92 15.52 -5.24
N PHE A 95 0.69 15.36 -6.56
CA PHE A 95 0.85 16.43 -7.55
C PHE A 95 -0.47 17.10 -7.95
N PHE A 96 -1.62 16.48 -7.70
CA PHE A 96 -2.92 17.12 -7.79
C PHE A 96 -3.39 17.57 -6.40
N PRO A 97 -3.14 18.82 -5.97
CA PRO A 97 -3.78 19.42 -4.79
C PRO A 97 -5.31 19.59 -4.93
N PHE A 98 -5.94 18.92 -5.90
CA PHE A 98 -7.20 19.31 -6.54
C PHE A 98 -8.48 18.92 -5.80
N SER A 99 -8.41 18.30 -4.63
CA SER A 99 -9.62 17.82 -3.94
C SER A 99 -9.91 18.45 -2.57
N TYR A 100 -9.10 19.40 -2.10
CA TYR A 100 -9.46 20.17 -0.89
C TYR A 100 -10.14 21.51 -1.18
N SER A 101 -10.22 21.95 -2.44
CA SER A 101 -10.64 23.32 -2.78
C SER A 101 -11.84 23.41 -3.74
N PHE A 102 -12.85 22.55 -3.59
CA PHE A 102 -14.16 22.83 -4.20
C PHE A 102 -15.01 23.84 -3.40
N ALA A 103 -14.50 24.36 -2.28
CA ALA A 103 -15.03 25.55 -1.63
C ALA A 103 -14.07 26.72 -1.90
N TYR A 104 -14.46 27.61 -2.81
CA TYR A 104 -13.72 28.82 -3.21
C TYR A 104 -13.29 29.73 -2.02
N ASN A 105 -13.87 29.54 -0.83
CA ASN A 105 -13.56 30.30 0.38
C ASN A 105 -12.37 29.78 1.20
N GLU A 106 -11.90 28.53 1.00
CA GLU A 106 -10.77 27.98 1.78
C GLU A 106 -9.40 28.16 1.12
N ILE A 107 -9.34 28.47 -0.18
CA ILE A 107 -8.07 28.68 -0.91
C ILE A 107 -7.27 29.82 -0.27
N VAL A 108 -7.94 30.91 0.12
CA VAL A 108 -7.30 32.09 0.75
C VAL A 108 -6.73 31.76 2.13
N VAL A 109 -7.41 30.87 2.87
CA VAL A 109 -6.93 30.38 4.18
C VAL A 109 -5.74 29.44 3.99
N TYR A 110 -5.79 28.57 2.99
CA TYR A 110 -4.75 27.57 2.73
C TYR A 110 -3.37 28.20 2.44
N TYR A 111 -3.32 29.24 1.61
CA TYR A 111 -2.07 29.95 1.35
C TYR A 111 -1.60 30.81 2.53
N LYS A 112 -2.53 31.28 3.36
CA LYS A 112 -2.20 32.06 4.57
C LYS A 112 -1.56 31.20 5.68
N TYR A 113 -1.87 29.90 5.71
CA TYR A 113 -1.33 28.93 6.67
C TYR A 113 -0.43 27.88 5.98
N PHE A 114 0.15 28.20 4.82
CA PHE A 114 1.15 27.34 4.19
C PHE A 114 2.42 27.32 5.05
N ASP A 115 2.41 26.44 6.04
CA ASP A 115 3.53 26.15 6.90
C ASP A 115 4.47 25.20 6.16
N LEU A 116 5.67 25.69 5.85
CA LEU A 116 6.74 24.93 5.23
C LEU A 116 7.00 23.62 5.99
N ALA A 117 6.90 23.62 7.33
CA ALA A 117 7.08 22.42 8.14
C ALA A 117 6.01 21.37 7.86
N ARG A 118 4.73 21.77 7.75
CA ARG A 118 3.62 20.88 7.40
C ARG A 118 3.78 20.30 5.99
N PHE A 119 4.19 21.14 5.04
CA PHE A 119 4.47 20.69 3.67
C PHE A 119 5.61 19.66 3.61
N ILE A 120 6.74 19.94 4.27
CA ILE A 120 7.87 19.00 4.37
C ILE A 120 7.45 17.70 5.06
N SER A 121 6.66 17.77 6.14
CA SER A 121 6.17 16.60 6.87
C SER A 121 5.31 15.69 5.98
N ILE A 122 4.43 16.26 5.15
CA ILE A 122 3.63 15.51 4.19
C ILE A 122 4.54 14.83 3.15
N ILE A 123 5.51 15.55 2.56
CA ILE A 123 6.43 14.96 1.57
C ILE A 123 7.24 13.81 2.18
N LEU A 124 7.79 13.99 3.39
CA LEU A 124 8.59 12.98 4.06
C LEU A 124 7.77 11.73 4.38
N SER A 125 6.56 11.89 4.94
CA SER A 125 5.68 10.75 5.26
C SER A 125 5.29 9.96 4.01
N ARG A 126 4.98 10.64 2.90
CA ARG A 126 4.68 9.99 1.61
C ARG A 126 5.92 9.28 1.03
N SER A 127 7.09 9.89 1.12
CA SER A 127 8.35 9.30 0.64
C SER A 127 8.72 8.04 1.42
N VAL A 128 8.50 8.02 2.74
CA VAL A 128 8.71 6.82 3.57
C VAL A 128 7.75 5.70 3.16
N ALA A 129 6.47 6.01 2.96
CA ALA A 129 5.48 5.02 2.51
C ALA A 129 5.85 4.41 1.14
N ILE A 130 6.34 5.23 0.23
CA ILE A 130 6.89 4.82 -1.07
C ILE A 130 8.04 3.81 -0.88
N ILE A 131 9.06 4.18 -0.09
CA ILE A 131 10.24 3.34 0.12
C ILE A 131 9.86 2.00 0.76
N LEU A 132 9.01 2.02 1.79
CA LEU A 132 8.54 0.82 2.47
C LEU A 132 7.75 -0.12 1.54
N SER A 133 7.02 0.44 0.58
CA SER A 133 6.24 -0.34 -0.39
C SER A 133 7.12 -0.92 -1.51
N PHE A 134 8.30 -0.35 -1.75
CA PHE A 134 9.23 -0.80 -2.79
C PHE A 134 10.03 -2.05 -2.39
N ILE A 135 10.32 -2.23 -1.10
CA ILE A 135 11.08 -3.38 -0.59
C ILE A 135 10.49 -4.73 -1.05
N PRO A 136 9.20 -5.03 -0.86
CA PRO A 136 8.63 -6.29 -1.32
C PRO A 136 8.68 -6.44 -2.85
N PHE A 137 8.59 -5.34 -3.61
CA PHE A 137 8.70 -5.35 -5.07
C PHE A 137 10.06 -5.88 -5.53
N ILE A 138 11.15 -5.30 -5.00
CA ILE A 138 12.51 -5.74 -5.34
C ILE A 138 12.70 -7.21 -4.99
N LEU A 139 12.27 -7.63 -3.80
CA LEU A 139 12.41 -9.01 -3.34
C LEU A 139 11.65 -10.01 -4.24
N LEU A 140 10.44 -9.65 -4.68
CA LEU A 140 9.63 -10.48 -5.58
C LEU A 140 10.25 -10.60 -6.97
N LEU A 141 10.87 -9.53 -7.49
CA LEU A 141 11.57 -9.57 -8.78
C LEU A 141 12.84 -10.42 -8.71
N LEU A 142 13.62 -10.28 -7.64
CA LEU A 142 14.88 -11.01 -7.45
C LEU A 142 14.70 -12.53 -7.35
N ASP A 143 13.54 -13.01 -6.92
CA ASP A 143 13.28 -14.44 -6.68
C ASP A 143 12.25 -15.05 -7.64
N ARG A 144 11.87 -14.30 -8.70
CA ARG A 144 10.82 -14.70 -9.65
C ARG A 144 11.02 -16.12 -10.17
N LYS A 145 12.21 -16.46 -10.65
CA LYS A 145 12.49 -17.77 -11.27
C LYS A 145 12.29 -18.92 -10.28
N ASN A 146 12.66 -18.73 -9.01
CA ASN A 146 12.53 -19.78 -7.99
C ASN A 146 11.08 -19.93 -7.53
N PHE A 147 10.36 -18.82 -7.37
CA PHE A 147 8.93 -18.86 -7.03
C PHE A 147 8.13 -19.58 -8.12
N TRP A 148 8.39 -19.28 -9.40
CA TRP A 148 7.64 -19.85 -10.52
C TRP A 148 7.81 -21.36 -10.69
N LYS A 149 8.94 -21.94 -10.21
CA LYS A 149 9.16 -23.39 -10.21
C LYS A 149 8.23 -24.13 -9.26
N ILE A 150 7.75 -23.46 -8.21
CA ILE A 150 6.98 -24.09 -7.14
C ILE A 150 5.54 -23.58 -7.02
N ALA A 151 5.25 -22.45 -7.67
CA ALA A 151 3.93 -21.84 -7.66
C ALA A 151 2.96 -22.63 -8.53
N THR A 152 1.69 -22.65 -8.11
CA THR A 152 0.57 -23.24 -8.87
C THR A 152 -0.27 -22.13 -9.48
#